data_AF-A0A9D2KJS5-F1
#
_entry.id   AF-A0A9D2KJS5-F1
#
_cell.length_a   1.000
_cell.length_b   1.000
_cell.length_c   1.000
_cell.angle_alpha   90.00
_cell.angle_beta   90.00
_cell.angle_gamma   90.00
#
_symmetry.space_group_name_H-M   'P 1'
#
loop_
_entity.id
_entity.type
_entity.pdbx_description
1 polymer ?
#
loop_
_entity_poly.entity_id
_entity_poly.type
_entity_poly.pdbx_seq_one_letter_code
_entity_poly.pdbx_strand_id
1 'polypeptide(L)'
;METIKGKYVNGSSVVEMAYIMPLFLGLFVILIHAVFYYHDKAVINGAAAETAVLGAQADRNAIADYDLEGFFYDRTKGKLIYMRSIEVSVELGEEAVTVTARVNRSIMRLSICQKAVIARPEKKIRQMERIT
;
A
#
# COMPACT_ATOMS: atom_id res chain seq x y z
N MET A 1 -54.80 8.48 42.46
CA MET A 1 -53.79 8.25 41.42
C MET A 1 -52.61 9.14 41.72
N GLU A 2 -51.60 8.61 42.41
CA GLU A 2 -50.37 9.35 42.67
C GLU A 2 -49.50 9.32 41.41
N THR A 3 -49.22 10.51 40.86
CA THR A 3 -48.35 10.68 39.71
C THR A 3 -46.90 10.51 40.15
N ILE A 4 -46.26 9.43 39.71
CA ILE A 4 -44.82 9.22 39.92
C ILE A 4 -44.07 10.32 39.17
N LYS A 5 -43.70 11.39 39.87
CA LYS A 5 -42.78 12.41 39.37
C LYS A 5 -41.39 11.79 39.23
N GLY A 6 -40.99 11.50 37.98
CA GLY A 6 -39.63 11.08 37.66
C GLY A 6 -38.64 12.11 38.19
N LYS A 7 -37.73 11.66 39.07
CA LYS A 7 -36.72 12.50 39.70
C LYS A 7 -35.57 12.70 38.72
N TYR A 8 -35.46 13.88 38.10
CA TYR A 8 -34.32 14.24 37.26
C TYR A 8 -33.10 14.43 38.16
N VAL A 9 -32.07 13.60 37.97
CA VAL A 9 -30.79 13.71 38.66
C VAL A 9 -29.79 14.42 37.74
N ASN A 10 -29.04 15.38 38.29
CA ASN A 10 -28.01 16.10 37.53
C ASN A 10 -26.84 15.17 37.22
N GLY A 11 -26.39 15.15 35.96
CA GLY A 11 -25.21 14.39 35.54
C GLY A 11 -23.95 14.87 36.27
N SER A 12 -23.11 13.93 36.70
CA SER A 12 -21.82 14.25 37.29
C SER A 12 -20.79 14.47 36.18
N SER A 13 -20.28 15.69 36.03
CA SER A 13 -19.28 16.06 35.03
C SER A 13 -18.03 15.18 35.06
N VAL A 14 -17.66 14.66 36.25
CA VAL A 14 -16.54 13.74 36.43
C VAL A 14 -16.81 12.38 35.78
N VAL A 15 -18.04 11.88 35.90
CA VAL A 15 -18.46 10.60 35.31
C VAL A 15 -18.51 10.72 33.78
N GLU A 16 -19.03 11.83 33.26
CA GLU A 16 -19.06 12.07 31.81
C GLU A 16 -17.64 12.16 31.21
N MET A 17 -16.72 12.88 31.86
CA MET A 17 -15.33 12.95 31.40
C MET A 17 -14.57 11.63 31.50
N ALA A 18 -14.89 10.80 32.50
CA ALA A 18 -14.30 9.47 32.63
C ALA A 18 -14.61 8.55 31.43
N TYR A 19 -15.72 8.77 30.74
CA TYR A 19 -16.07 8.05 29.50
C TYR A 19 -15.48 8.71 28.23
N ILE A 20 -15.37 10.03 28.20
CA ILE A 20 -14.84 10.77 27.04
C ILE A 20 -13.34 10.52 26.87
N MET A 21 -12.58 10.50 27.97
CA MET A 21 -11.13 10.30 27.94
C MET A 21 -10.68 8.98 27.26
N PRO A 22 -11.21 7.79 27.62
CA PRO A 22 -10.84 6.54 26.95
C PRO A 22 -11.32 6.49 25.49
N LEU A 23 -12.45 7.13 25.15
CA LEU A 23 -12.91 7.26 23.78
C LEU A 23 -11.95 8.11 22.94
N PHE A 24 -11.48 9.23 23.48
CA PHE A 24 -10.52 10.11 22.82
C PHE A 24 -9.17 9.41 22.60
N LEU A 25 -8.67 8.70 23.62
CA LEU A 25 -7.45 7.90 23.50
C LEU A 25 -7.61 6.77 22.47
N GLY A 26 -8.75 6.08 22.47
CA GLY A 26 -9.06 5.06 21.48
C GLY A 26 -9.08 5.60 20.05
N LEU A 27 -9.73 6.75 19.84
CA LEU A 27 -9.75 7.45 18.56
C LEU A 27 -8.33 7.81 18.11
N PHE A 28 -7.50 8.32 19.01
CA PHE A 28 -6.11 8.68 18.71
C PHE A 28 -5.29 7.45 18.25
N VAL A 29 -5.44 6.31 18.92
CA VAL A 29 -4.78 5.06 18.53
C VAL A 29 -5.25 4.61 17.14
N ILE A 30 -6.55 4.69 16.84
CA ILE A 30 -7.09 4.33 15.52
C ILE A 30 -6.52 5.25 14.44
N LEU A 31 -6.46 6.56 14.69
CA LEU A 31 -5.90 7.53 13.75
C LEU A 31 -4.43 7.24 13.46
N ILE A 32 -3.63 6.94 14.47
CA ILE A 32 -2.22 6.56 14.29
C ILE A 32 -2.11 5.32 13.39
N HIS A 33 -2.91 4.29 13.64
CA HIS A 33 -2.90 3.07 12.82
C HIS A 33 -3.33 3.35 11.37
N ALA A 34 -4.32 4.22 11.17
CA ALA A 34 -4.77 4.62 9.84
C ALA A 34 -3.66 5.37 9.07
N VAL A 35 -2.99 6.33 9.71
CA VAL A 35 -1.88 7.07 9.08
C VAL A 35 -0.74 6.11 8.70
N PHE A 36 -0.34 5.22 9.60
CA PHE A 36 0.68 4.21 9.29
C PHE A 36 0.26 3.27 8.16
N TYR A 37 -1.02 2.87 8.11
CA TYR A 37 -1.54 2.05 7.01
C TYR A 37 -1.38 2.73 5.65
N TYR A 38 -1.80 4.00 5.56
CA TYR A 38 -1.72 4.75 4.30
C TYR A 38 -0.28 5.08 3.94
N HIS A 39 0.57 5.40 4.91
CA HIS A 39 1.99 5.63 4.71
C HIS A 39 2.68 4.38 4.13
N ASP A 40 2.52 3.22 4.76
CA ASP A 40 3.08 1.95 4.29
C ASP A 40 2.56 1.62 2.89
N LYS A 41 1.26 1.81 2.65
CA LYS A 41 0.67 1.59 1.32
C LYS A 41 1.31 2.47 0.25
N ALA A 42 1.55 3.75 0.53
CA ALA A 42 2.19 4.65 -0.42
C ALA A 42 3.64 4.24 -0.70
N VAL A 43 4.39 3.86 0.34
CA VAL A 43 5.80 3.43 0.23
C VAL A 43 5.92 2.16 -0.63
N ILE A 44 5.11 1.14 -0.34
CA ILE A 44 5.12 -0.15 -1.07
C ILE A 44 4.67 0.07 -2.51
N ASN A 45 3.66 0.92 -2.73
CA ASN A 45 3.18 1.24 -4.07
C ASN A 45 4.25 1.95 -4.91
N GLY A 46 4.97 2.90 -4.33
CA GLY A 46 6.09 3.58 -4.97
C GLY A 46 7.23 2.62 -5.32
N ALA A 47 7.63 1.76 -4.39
CA ALA A 47 8.65 0.74 -4.63
C ALA A 47 8.24 -0.26 -5.73
N ALA A 48 6.98 -0.70 -5.73
CA ALA A 48 6.46 -1.61 -6.75
C ALA A 48 6.42 -0.96 -8.14
N ALA A 49 6.00 0.31 -8.22
CA ALA A 49 5.98 1.06 -9.47
C ALA A 49 7.38 1.30 -10.04
N GLU A 50 8.33 1.71 -9.20
CA GLU A 50 9.74 1.88 -9.60
C GLU A 50 10.34 0.55 -10.10
N THR A 51 10.09 -0.54 -9.37
CA THR A 51 10.56 -1.89 -9.75
C THR A 51 9.94 -2.36 -11.07
N ALA A 52 8.65 -2.11 -11.29
CA ALA A 52 7.98 -2.49 -12.53
C ALA A 52 8.55 -1.72 -13.74
N VAL A 53 8.79 -0.42 -13.59
CA VAL A 53 9.39 0.42 -14.65
C VAL A 53 10.82 -0.02 -14.96
N LEU A 54 11.62 -0.30 -13.93
CA LEU A 54 12.99 -0.80 -14.10
C LEU A 54 13.00 -2.17 -14.77
N GLY A 55 12.11 -3.09 -14.38
CA GLY A 55 11.95 -4.38 -15.07
C GLY A 55 11.60 -4.20 -16.55
N ALA A 56 10.70 -3.28 -16.88
CA ALA A 56 10.34 -2.97 -18.26
C ALA A 56 11.46 -2.26 -19.06
N GLN A 57 12.43 -1.62 -18.39
CA GLN A 57 13.61 -1.04 -19.02
C GLN A 57 14.74 -2.07 -19.19
N ALA A 58 14.92 -2.96 -18.21
CA ALA A 58 15.89 -4.05 -18.27
C ALA A 58 15.61 -5.00 -19.44
N ASP A 59 14.34 -5.40 -19.63
CA ASP A 59 13.91 -6.23 -20.78
C ASP A 59 14.21 -5.55 -22.13
N ARG A 60 13.99 -4.23 -22.20
CA ARG A 60 14.26 -3.44 -23.42
C ARG A 60 15.74 -3.38 -23.76
N ASN A 61 16.60 -3.21 -22.77
CA ASN A 61 18.03 -3.04 -22.98
C ASN A 61 18.77 -4.39 -23.10
N ALA A 62 18.06 -5.52 -23.04
CA ALA A 62 18.63 -6.87 -23.03
C ALA A 62 19.75 -7.04 -21.99
N ILE A 63 19.67 -6.31 -20.89
CA ILE A 63 20.61 -6.40 -19.78
C ILE A 63 20.17 -7.61 -18.95
N ALA A 64 20.95 -8.68 -19.03
CA ALA A 64 20.68 -9.94 -18.35
C ALA A 64 20.69 -9.78 -16.82
N ASP A 65 19.70 -10.41 -16.19
CA ASP A 65 19.67 -10.79 -14.78
C ASP A 65 19.76 -9.62 -13.78
N TYR A 66 18.84 -8.67 -13.87
CA TYR A 66 18.65 -7.67 -12.82
C TYR A 66 17.78 -8.26 -11.70
N ASP A 67 18.31 -8.33 -10.47
CA ASP A 67 17.54 -8.77 -9.30
C ASP A 67 16.49 -7.70 -8.92
N LEU A 68 15.30 -7.81 -9.52
CA LEU A 68 14.17 -6.91 -9.29
C LEU A 68 13.60 -7.06 -7.87
N GLU A 69 13.69 -8.25 -7.28
CA GLU A 69 13.25 -8.49 -5.90
C GLU A 69 14.23 -7.81 -4.92
N GLY A 70 15.53 -8.00 -5.11
CA GLY A 70 16.57 -7.32 -4.34
C GLY A 70 16.47 -5.79 -4.43
N PHE A 71 16.22 -5.24 -5.61
CA PHE A 71 15.98 -3.81 -5.79
C PHE A 71 14.77 -3.30 -4.99
N PHE A 72 13.67 -4.05 -5.00
CA PHE A 72 12.49 -3.72 -4.20
C PHE A 72 12.82 -3.71 -2.70
N TYR A 73 13.59 -4.70 -2.23
CA TYR A 73 14.03 -4.77 -0.84
C TYR A 73 14.95 -3.60 -0.47
N ASP A 74 15.92 -3.25 -1.31
CA ASP A 74 16.79 -2.09 -1.05
C ASP A 74 16.02 -0.78 -1.03
N ARG A 75 14.95 -0.67 -1.84
CA ARG A 75 14.11 0.54 -1.88
C ARG A 75 13.15 0.66 -0.71
N THR A 76 12.82 -0.45 -0.06
CA THR A 76 12.00 -0.52 1.15
C THR A 76 12.87 -0.48 2.42
N LYS A 77 14.15 -0.89 2.34
CA LYS A 77 15.14 -0.84 3.39
C LYS A 77 15.40 0.60 3.85
N GLY A 78 15.37 0.81 5.17
CA GLY A 78 15.55 2.14 5.78
C GLY A 78 14.31 3.01 5.82
N LYS A 79 13.18 2.58 5.22
CA LYS A 79 11.88 3.25 5.41
C LYS A 79 11.19 2.69 6.65
N LEU A 80 10.44 3.55 7.34
CA LEU A 80 9.54 3.17 8.43
C LEU A 80 8.37 2.39 7.83
N ILE A 81 8.54 1.07 7.72
CA ILE A 81 7.49 0.15 7.31
C ILE A 81 6.97 -0.53 8.57
N TYR A 82 5.73 -0.23 8.92
CA TYR A 82 5.05 -0.83 10.06
C TYR A 82 4.76 -2.32 9.80
N MET A 83 4.61 -2.75 8.55
CA MET A 83 4.33 -4.13 8.17
C MET A 83 5.62 -4.98 7.96
N ARG A 84 5.81 -6.03 8.77
CA ARG A 84 7.08 -6.77 8.92
C ARG A 84 7.34 -7.84 7.85
N SER A 85 6.31 -8.39 7.21
CA SER A 85 6.45 -9.44 6.19
C SER A 85 5.84 -8.98 4.87
N ILE A 86 6.71 -8.63 3.92
CA ILE A 86 6.39 -8.31 2.54
C ILE A 86 6.78 -9.52 1.71
N GLU A 87 5.83 -10.11 1.01
CA GLU A 87 6.04 -11.12 -0.01
C GLU A 87 5.95 -10.42 -1.38
N VAL A 88 7.06 -10.40 -2.11
CA VAL A 88 7.14 -9.77 -3.43
C VAL A 88 7.23 -10.89 -4.47
N SER A 89 6.45 -10.76 -5.53
CA SER A 89 6.46 -11.65 -6.68
C SER A 89 6.52 -10.79 -7.93
N VAL A 90 7.56 -11.00 -8.74
CA VAL A 90 7.77 -10.29 -10.00
C VAL A 90 7.52 -11.27 -11.15
N GLU A 91 6.52 -10.97 -11.98
CA GLU A 91 6.20 -11.73 -13.18
C GLU A 91 6.62 -10.92 -14.42
N LEU A 92 7.63 -11.43 -15.13
CA LEU A 92 8.10 -10.88 -16.41
C LEU A 92 7.25 -11.47 -17.55
N GLY A 93 6.34 -10.67 -18.12
CA GLY A 93 5.57 -11.04 -19.30
C GLY A 93 6.14 -10.43 -20.59
N GLU A 94 5.75 -10.94 -21.76
CA GLU A 94 6.27 -10.50 -23.05
C GLU A 94 5.92 -9.04 -23.44
N GLU A 95 4.82 -8.51 -22.90
CA GLU A 95 4.32 -7.15 -23.16
C GLU A 95 4.35 -6.25 -21.92
N ALA A 96 4.33 -6.82 -20.71
CA ALA A 96 4.28 -6.06 -19.47
C ALA A 96 4.93 -6.82 -18.32
N VAL A 97 5.58 -6.08 -17.43
CA VAL A 97 6.12 -6.56 -16.17
C VAL A 97 5.09 -6.31 -15.07
N THR A 98 4.70 -7.36 -14.36
CA THR A 98 3.76 -7.28 -13.23
C THR A 98 4.51 -7.50 -11.93
N VAL A 99 4.47 -6.54 -11.03
CA VAL A 99 5.03 -6.63 -9.68
C VAL A 99 3.88 -6.72 -8.70
N THR A 100 3.79 -7.85 -8.00
CA THR A 100 2.81 -8.08 -6.94
C THR A 100 3.51 -8.06 -5.59
N ALA A 101 3.14 -7.11 -4.74
CA ALA A 101 3.60 -7.05 -3.35
C ALA A 101 2.42 -7.35 -2.42
N ARG A 102 2.50 -8.47 -1.71
CA ARG A 102 1.56 -8.85 -0.66
C ARG A 102 2.18 -8.60 0.69
N VAL A 103 1.42 -7.95 1.56
CA VAL A 103 1.88 -7.61 2.90
C VAL A 103 0.81 -8.02 3.89
N ASN A 104 1.22 -8.79 4.89
CA ASN A 104 0.32 -9.30 5.91
C ASN A 104 0.87 -8.97 7.30
N ARG A 105 0.06 -8.33 8.15
CA ARG A 105 0.38 -8.16 9.57
C ARG A 105 -0.88 -8.27 10.41
N SER A 106 -1.00 -9.39 11.14
CA SER A 106 -2.08 -9.67 12.11
C SER A 106 -3.49 -9.49 11.51
N ILE A 107 -4.07 -8.29 11.58
CA ILE A 107 -5.41 -7.96 11.09
C ILE A 107 -5.35 -7.18 9.75
N MET A 108 -4.20 -6.61 9.39
CA MET A 108 -4.03 -5.74 8.23
C MET A 108 -3.40 -6.51 7.07
N ARG A 109 -4.16 -6.68 6.00
CA ARG A 109 -3.69 -7.28 4.75
C ARG A 109 -3.71 -6.24 3.63
N LEU A 110 -2.60 -6.10 2.93
CA LEU A 110 -2.45 -5.20 1.80
C LEU A 110 -1.92 -6.00 0.61
N SER A 111 -2.61 -5.90 -0.54
CA SER A 111 -2.14 -6.46 -1.80
C SER A 111 -2.02 -5.32 -2.79
N ILE A 112 -0.82 -5.10 -3.32
CA ILE A 112 -0.56 -4.11 -4.36
C ILE A 112 -0.07 -4.85 -5.59
N CYS A 113 -0.74 -4.64 -6.71
CA CYS A 113 -0.29 -5.11 -8.02
C CYS A 113 0.03 -3.88 -8.86
N GLN A 114 1.27 -3.77 -9.33
CA GLN A 114 1.68 -2.77 -10.30
C GLN A 114 2.08 -3.40 -11.61
N LYS A 115 1.68 -2.77 -12.71
CA LYS A 115 1.96 -3.24 -14.07
C LYS A 115 2.66 -2.15 -14.85
N ALA A 116 3.77 -2.49 -15.49
CA ALA A 116 4.49 -1.59 -16.39
C ALA A 116 4.58 -2.22 -17.78
N VAL A 117 4.14 -1.50 -18.80
CA VAL A 117 4.17 -1.97 -20.19
C VAL A 117 5.59 -1.83 -20.76
N ILE A 118 6.07 -2.88 -21.39
CA ILE A 118 7.34 -2.90 -22.12
C ILE A 118 7.10 -2.23 -23.48
N ALA A 119 7.34 -0.93 -23.57
CA ALA A 119 7.12 -0.22 -24.83
C ALA A 119 8.19 -0.64 -25.86
N ARG A 120 7.77 -1.38 -26.90
CA ARG A 120 8.61 -1.77 -28.05
C ARG A 120 8.29 -0.88 -29.26
N PRO A 121 8.84 0.34 -29.35
CA PRO A 121 8.52 1.29 -30.42
C PRO A 121 8.90 0.75 -31.81
N GLU A 122 9.98 -0.01 -31.92
CA GLU A 122 10.50 -0.53 -33.20
C GLU A 122 9.51 -1.44 -33.94
N LYS A 123 8.82 -2.33 -33.21
CA LYS A 123 7.79 -3.20 -33.81
C LYS A 123 6.60 -2.39 -34.32
N LYS A 124 6.24 -1.33 -33.61
CA LYS A 124 5.09 -0.47 -33.94
C LYS A 124 5.38 0.42 -35.15
N ILE A 125 6.61 0.93 -35.25
CA ILE A 125 7.09 1.72 -36.40
C ILE A 125 7.18 0.84 -37.67
N ARG A 126 7.78 -0.36 -37.58
CA ARG A 126 7.84 -1.32 -38.72
C ARG A 126 6.46 -1.75 -39.23
N GLN A 127 5.45 -1.79 -38.36
CA GLN A 127 4.10 -2.19 -38.75
C GLN A 127 3.38 -1.05 -39.50
N MET A 128 3.67 0.21 -39.16
CA MET A 128 3.18 1.37 -39.90
C MET A 128 3.81 1.49 -41.30
N GLU A 129 5.09 1.17 -41.44
CA GLU A 129 5.79 1.13 -42.73
C GLU A 129 5.27 0.04 -43.69
N ARG A 130 4.56 -0.97 -43.19
CA ARG A 130 3.94 -2.01 -44.03
C ARG A 130 2.52 -1.69 -44.49
N ILE A 131 1.89 -0.68 -43.90
CA ILE A 131 0.50 -0.29 -44.17
C ILE A 131 0.43 0.95 -45.08
N THR A 132 1.55 1.68 -45.20
CA THR A 132 1.75 2.77 -46.17
C THR A 132 2.40 2.23 -47.42
#